data_AF-A0A8C7UBS7-F1
#
_entry.id   AF-A0A8C7UBS7-F1
#
_cell.length_a   1.000
_cell.length_b   1.000
_cell.length_c   1.000
_cell.angle_alpha   90.00
_cell.angle_beta   90.00
_cell.angle_gamma   90.00
#
_symmetry.space_group_name_H-M   'P 1'
#
loop_
_entity.id
_entity.type
_entity.pdbx_description
1 polymer ?
#
loop_
_entity_poly.entity_id
_entity_poly.type
_entity_poly.pdbx_seq_one_letter_code
_entity_poly.pdbx_strand_id
1 'polypeptide(L)'
;SSGRLDCEPNYNPWGREDLITLLHGIKENIPKGDMSIYTKGERTLEWDKVAFGPYSPQMCHQKWKELSKKMRKVRSLAELVTEAEVAFENPFQGQNWKIHPDFPRRPTPSNSIFSKENFKKFKKQQPEMTPPELFKLMNEKYNELPEHKKVCQCVNGFL
;
A
#
# COMPACT_ATOMS: atom_id res chain seq x y z
N SER A 1 44.25 -12.59 11.61
CA SER A 1 42.99 -13.33 11.78
C SER A 1 41.86 -12.35 12.05
N SER A 2 41.02 -12.06 11.05
CA SER A 2 39.68 -11.44 11.14
C SER A 2 39.25 -11.12 9.71
N GLY A 3 38.09 -11.45 9.17
CA GLY A 3 36.99 -12.32 9.55
C GLY A 3 36.29 -12.68 8.24
N ARG A 4 35.77 -13.90 8.12
CA ARG A 4 35.02 -14.34 6.94
C ARG A 4 33.78 -13.47 6.76
N LEU A 5 33.67 -12.83 5.60
CA LEU A 5 32.37 -12.53 4.98
C LEU A 5 31.91 -13.82 4.32
N ASP A 6 31.32 -14.72 5.10
CA ASP A 6 30.54 -15.81 4.53
C ASP A 6 29.18 -15.21 4.13
N CYS A 7 29.05 -14.97 2.82
CA CYS A 7 27.76 -14.72 2.18
C CYS A 7 26.89 -15.97 2.37
N GLU A 8 26.04 -15.95 3.40
CA GLU A 8 25.01 -16.98 3.61
C GLU A 8 24.17 -17.14 2.32
N PRO A 9 23.93 -18.39 1.86
CA PRO A 9 23.11 -18.64 0.70
C PRO A 9 21.69 -18.14 0.95
N ASN A 10 21.07 -17.55 -0.07
CA ASN A 10 19.69 -17.05 -0.06
C ASN A 10 18.69 -18.23 0.00
N TYR A 11 18.71 -18.97 1.11
CA TYR A 11 17.67 -19.92 1.47
C TYR A 11 16.55 -19.06 2.03
N ASN A 12 15.54 -18.71 1.24
CA ASN A 12 14.35 -18.07 1.78
C ASN A 12 13.60 -19.16 2.58
N PRO A 13 13.69 -19.20 3.92
CA PRO A 13 13.16 -20.31 4.70
C PRO A 13 11.62 -20.34 4.69
N TRP A 14 11.00 -19.23 4.28
CA TRP A 14 9.56 -19.05 4.23
C TRP A 14 8.95 -19.67 2.98
N GLY A 15 8.24 -20.78 3.17
CA GLY A 15 7.37 -21.39 2.16
C GLY A 15 6.05 -20.63 2.00
N ARG A 16 5.27 -21.00 0.98
CA ARG A 16 3.93 -20.41 0.74
C ARG A 16 3.01 -20.60 1.94
N GLU A 17 2.98 -21.79 2.52
CA GLU A 17 2.14 -22.11 3.68
C GLU A 17 2.53 -21.30 4.91
N ASP A 18 3.83 -21.04 5.11
CA ASP A 18 4.31 -20.18 6.19
C ASP A 18 3.83 -18.74 6.01
N LEU A 19 3.81 -18.24 4.77
CA LEU A 19 3.30 -16.90 4.46
C LEU A 19 1.80 -16.82 4.70
N ILE A 20 1.02 -17.84 4.32
CA ILE A 20 -0.42 -17.90 4.60
C ILE A 20 -0.65 -17.93 6.12
N THR A 21 0.09 -18.77 6.85
CA THR A 21 -0.01 -18.89 8.31
C THR A 21 0.31 -17.57 9.00
N LEU A 22 1.36 -16.86 8.55
CA LEU A 22 1.70 -15.52 9.05
C LEU A 22 0.53 -14.55 8.86
N LEU A 23 -0.09 -14.54 7.68
CA LEU A 23 -1.18 -13.62 7.38
C LEU A 23 -2.42 -13.92 8.22
N HIS A 24 -2.80 -15.18 8.36
CA HIS A 24 -3.88 -15.59 9.25
C HIS A 24 -3.62 -15.16 10.70
N GLY A 25 -2.40 -15.41 11.20
CA GLY A 25 -2.01 -15.01 12.56
C GLY A 25 -2.09 -13.49 12.77
N ILE A 26 -1.67 -12.68 11.78
CA ILE A 26 -1.84 -11.22 11.85
C ILE A 26 -3.33 -10.88 11.89
N LYS A 27 -4.15 -11.44 10.99
CA LYS A 27 -5.58 -11.16 10.87
C LYS A 27 -6.36 -11.41 12.15
N GLU A 28 -6.10 -12.54 12.81
CA GLU A 28 -6.76 -12.93 14.05
C GLU A 28 -6.40 -12.02 15.24
N ASN A 29 -5.21 -11.40 15.18
CA ASN A 29 -4.69 -10.53 16.24
C ASN A 29 -4.96 -9.04 16.00
N ILE A 30 -5.63 -8.66 14.91
CA ILE A 30 -6.08 -7.28 14.71
C ILE A 30 -7.35 -7.02 15.53
N PRO A 31 -7.42 -5.91 16.28
CA PRO A 31 -8.65 -5.53 16.97
C PRO A 31 -9.83 -5.41 16.01
N LYS A 32 -10.96 -6.06 16.33
CA LYS A 32 -12.16 -6.01 15.48
C LYS A 32 -12.62 -4.56 15.28
N GLY A 33 -12.77 -4.15 14.01
CA GLY A 33 -13.17 -2.79 13.65
C GLY A 33 -12.04 -1.76 13.65
N ASP A 34 -10.77 -2.17 13.74
CA ASP A 34 -9.64 -1.25 13.59
C ASP A 34 -9.55 -0.71 12.14
N MET A 35 -9.91 0.56 11.98
CA MET A 35 -9.79 1.32 10.74
C MET A 35 -8.53 2.19 10.69
N SER A 36 -7.61 2.02 11.64
CA SER A 36 -6.36 2.77 11.67
C SER A 36 -5.46 2.41 10.48
N ILE A 37 -4.67 3.38 10.02
CA ILE A 37 -3.69 3.13 8.96
C ILE A 37 -2.74 2.00 9.38
N TYR A 38 -2.34 1.15 8.44
CA TYR A 38 -1.61 -0.08 8.75
C TYR A 38 -0.35 0.12 9.62
N THR A 39 0.36 1.23 9.49
CA THR A 39 1.55 1.53 10.32
C THR A 39 1.22 1.72 11.80
N LYS A 40 0.00 2.17 12.11
CA LYS A 40 -0.50 2.28 13.49
C LYS A 40 -0.93 0.89 13.98
N GLY A 41 -1.75 0.18 13.20
CA GLY A 41 -2.16 -1.19 13.53
C GLY A 41 -0.99 -2.16 13.73
N GLU A 42 0.06 -2.05 12.91
CA GLU A 42 1.28 -2.86 12.99
C GLU A 42 2.03 -2.66 14.32
N ARG A 43 2.04 -1.44 14.85
CA ARG A 43 2.71 -1.11 16.13
C ARG A 43 1.94 -1.61 17.33
N THR A 44 0.63 -1.73 17.22
CA THR A 44 -0.26 -2.20 18.30
C THR A 44 -0.47 -3.70 18.27
N LEU A 45 0.01 -4.39 17.22
CA LEU A 45 -0.13 -5.83 17.07
C LEU A 45 0.75 -6.57 18.09
N GLU A 46 0.16 -7.56 18.76
CA GLU A 46 0.88 -8.45 19.69
C GLU A 46 1.62 -9.53 18.90
N TRP A 47 2.84 -9.23 18.45
CA TRP A 47 3.65 -10.14 17.62
C TRP A 47 3.97 -11.48 18.30
N ASP A 48 3.96 -11.54 19.63
CA ASP A 48 4.09 -12.79 20.39
C ASP A 48 2.96 -13.79 20.09
N LYS A 49 1.75 -13.29 19.80
CA LYS A 49 0.59 -14.12 19.41
C LYS A 49 0.59 -14.48 17.93
N VAL A 50 1.37 -13.77 17.13
CA VAL A 50 1.51 -14.00 15.68
C VAL A 50 2.64 -14.99 15.37
N ALA A 51 3.63 -15.10 16.27
CA ALA A 51 4.73 -16.04 16.12
C ALA A 51 4.24 -17.50 16.07
N PHE A 52 4.88 -18.31 15.22
CA PHE A 52 4.48 -19.70 15.03
C PHE A 52 5.67 -20.56 14.60
N GLY A 53 5.62 -21.85 14.94
CA GLY A 53 6.64 -22.83 14.52
C GLY A 53 8.07 -22.36 14.88
N PRO A 54 9.01 -22.36 13.92
CA PRO A 54 10.38 -21.89 14.15
C PRO A 54 10.54 -20.36 14.06
N TYR A 55 9.47 -19.62 13.75
CA TYR A 55 9.54 -18.18 13.49
C TYR A 55 9.24 -17.37 14.74
N SER A 56 10.24 -16.63 15.22
CA SER A 56 10.07 -15.74 16.36
C SER A 56 9.16 -14.54 16.04
N PRO A 57 8.65 -13.82 17.07
CA PRO A 57 7.87 -12.59 16.87
C PRO A 57 8.60 -11.57 15.98
N GLN A 58 9.90 -11.42 16.17
CA GLN A 58 10.75 -10.52 15.40
C GLN A 58 10.88 -10.96 13.94
N MET A 59 10.99 -12.28 13.68
CA MET A 59 11.03 -12.82 12.33
C MET A 59 9.71 -12.59 11.60
N CYS A 60 8.58 -12.84 12.26
CA CYS A 60 7.24 -12.60 11.73
C CYS A 60 7.04 -11.11 11.41
N HIS A 61 7.44 -10.21 12.32
CA HIS A 61 7.37 -8.77 12.11
C HIS A 61 8.22 -8.31 10.92
N GLN A 62 9.45 -8.80 10.83
CA GLN A 62 10.34 -8.48 9.72
C GLN A 62 9.78 -8.98 8.39
N LYS A 63 9.22 -10.20 8.35
CA LYS A 63 8.62 -10.75 7.14
C LYS A 63 7.41 -9.94 6.69
N TRP A 64 6.54 -9.55 7.61
CA TRP A 64 5.42 -8.66 7.32
C TRP A 64 5.88 -7.30 6.77
N LYS A 65 6.95 -6.71 7.32
CA LYS A 65 7.55 -5.47 6.79
C LYS A 65 8.07 -5.63 5.36
N GLU A 66 8.62 -6.79 5.00
CA GLU A 66 9.06 -7.07 3.64
C GLU A 66 7.88 -7.19 2.67
N LEU A 67 6.82 -7.90 3.07
CA LEU A 67 5.60 -8.08 2.28
C LEU A 67 4.86 -6.75 2.07
N SER A 68 4.63 -6.01 3.15
CA SER A 68 3.88 -4.75 3.14
C SER A 68 4.54 -3.63 2.34
N LYS A 69 5.87 -3.65 2.14
CA LYS A 69 6.58 -2.72 1.23
C LYS A 69 6.08 -2.78 -0.21
N LYS A 70 5.62 -3.96 -0.65
CA LYS A 70 5.09 -4.19 -2.00
C LYS A 70 3.59 -3.88 -2.12
N MET A 71 2.95 -3.47 -1.03
CA MET A 71 1.51 -3.20 -0.94
C MET A 71 1.21 -1.69 -0.82
N ARG A 72 -0.06 -1.30 -1.03
CA ARG A 72 -0.46 0.11 -0.97
C ARG A 72 -0.62 0.61 0.46
N LYS A 73 0.11 1.67 0.82
CA LYS A 73 0.28 2.21 2.19
C LYS A 73 -0.90 3.02 2.77
N VAL A 74 -2.15 2.74 2.40
CA VAL A 74 -3.34 3.63 2.64
C VAL A 74 -4.53 2.91 3.24
N ARG A 75 -4.29 1.66 3.62
CA ARG A 75 -5.32 0.77 4.10
C ARG A 75 -5.08 0.48 5.57
N SER A 76 -6.11 -0.04 6.20
CA SER A 76 -5.98 -0.69 7.49
C SER A 76 -5.08 -1.92 7.40
N LEU A 77 -4.56 -2.35 8.55
CA LEU A 77 -3.76 -3.58 8.61
C LEU A 77 -4.59 -4.79 8.13
N ALA A 78 -5.89 -4.84 8.47
CA ALA A 78 -6.79 -5.93 8.10
C ALA A 78 -6.99 -6.03 6.59
N GLU A 79 -7.17 -4.90 5.91
CA GLU A 79 -7.31 -4.86 4.46
C GLU A 79 -6.01 -5.26 3.73
N LEU A 80 -4.83 -4.93 4.27
CA LEU A 80 -3.55 -5.35 3.69
C LEU A 80 -3.34 -6.86 3.82
N VAL A 81 -3.67 -7.42 4.99
CA VAL A 81 -3.55 -8.85 5.25
C VAL A 81 -4.51 -9.65 4.37
N THR A 82 -5.76 -9.19 4.24
CA THR A 82 -6.73 -9.83 3.35
C THR A 82 -6.30 -9.78 1.88
N GLU A 83 -5.73 -8.66 1.42
CA GLU A 83 -5.18 -8.56 0.06
C GLU A 83 -4.06 -9.57 -0.15
N ALA A 84 -3.16 -9.72 0.84
CA ALA A 84 -2.07 -10.68 0.84
C ALA A 84 -2.59 -12.12 0.73
N GLU A 85 -3.56 -12.52 1.55
CA GLU A 85 -4.16 -13.87 1.55
C GLU A 85 -4.65 -14.27 0.15
N VAL A 86 -5.49 -13.44 -0.47
CA VAL A 86 -6.10 -13.72 -1.79
C VAL A 86 -5.06 -14.04 -2.86
N ALA A 87 -3.94 -13.33 -2.86
CA ALA A 87 -2.92 -13.53 -3.88
C ALA A 87 -1.88 -14.59 -3.51
N PHE A 88 -1.79 -14.99 -2.23
CA PHE A 88 -1.14 -16.24 -1.84
C PHE A 88 -2.05 -17.47 -1.97
N GLU A 89 -3.36 -17.32 -2.13
CA GLU A 89 -4.27 -18.41 -2.50
C GLU A 89 -4.24 -18.70 -4.01
N ASN A 90 -3.92 -17.70 -4.86
CA ASN A 90 -3.80 -17.88 -6.30
C ASN A 90 -2.44 -18.49 -6.72
N PRO A 91 -2.39 -19.77 -7.16
CA PRO A 91 -1.12 -20.42 -7.54
C PRO A 91 -0.43 -19.82 -8.77
N PHE A 92 -1.11 -18.98 -9.56
CA PHE A 92 -0.57 -18.37 -10.78
C PHE A 92 0.01 -16.96 -10.57
N GLN A 93 -0.12 -16.37 -9.37
CA GLN A 93 0.44 -15.03 -9.05
C GLN A 93 1.79 -15.08 -8.31
N GLY A 94 2.29 -16.28 -8.02
CA GLY A 94 3.54 -16.51 -7.28
C GLY A 94 4.80 -16.17 -8.09
N GLN A 95 5.16 -14.88 -8.13
CA GLN A 95 6.53 -14.31 -8.19
C GLN A 95 6.50 -12.85 -8.67
N ASN A 96 5.50 -12.48 -9.47
CA ASN A 96 5.30 -11.12 -9.97
C ASN A 96 4.00 -10.53 -9.40
N TRP A 97 4.01 -10.25 -8.09
CA TRP A 97 2.94 -9.53 -7.41
C TRP A 97 2.73 -8.15 -8.08
N LYS A 98 1.79 -8.08 -9.01
CA LYS A 98 1.22 -6.84 -9.51
C LYS A 98 -0.20 -6.79 -9.01
N ILE A 99 -0.45 -5.84 -8.11
CA ILE A 99 -1.74 -5.64 -7.48
C ILE A 99 -2.83 -5.55 -8.56
N HIS A 100 -3.88 -6.38 -8.41
CA HIS A 100 -4.97 -6.48 -9.37
C HIS A 100 -5.59 -5.09 -9.62
N PRO A 101 -5.88 -4.72 -10.89
CA PRO A 101 -6.52 -3.46 -11.22
C PRO A 101 -7.89 -3.26 -10.54
N ASP A 102 -8.58 -4.36 -10.18
CA ASP A 102 -9.91 -4.31 -9.53
C ASP A 102 -9.89 -3.92 -8.06
N PHE A 103 -8.72 -3.94 -7.39
CA PHE A 103 -8.65 -3.43 -6.02
C PHE A 103 -8.54 -1.91 -6.04
N PRO A 104 -9.44 -1.16 -5.36
CA PRO A 104 -9.51 0.30 -5.49
C PRO A 104 -8.17 0.92 -5.14
N ARG A 105 -7.53 1.53 -6.15
CA ARG A 105 -6.40 2.43 -5.96
C ARG A 105 -6.89 3.57 -5.06
N ARG A 106 -5.98 4.31 -4.39
CA ARG A 106 -6.39 5.55 -3.71
C ARG A 106 -7.28 6.33 -4.70
N PRO A 107 -8.46 6.80 -4.28
CA PRO A 107 -9.18 7.78 -5.08
C PRO A 107 -8.17 8.84 -5.50
N THR A 108 -8.09 9.10 -6.80
CA THR A 108 -7.16 10.10 -7.30
C THR A 108 -7.57 11.42 -6.63
N PRO A 109 -6.66 12.11 -5.93
CA PRO A 109 -7.01 13.37 -5.27
C PRO A 109 -7.69 14.32 -6.26
N SER A 110 -8.71 15.04 -5.81
CA SER A 110 -9.52 15.92 -6.68
C SER A 110 -8.68 16.97 -7.43
N ASN A 111 -7.62 17.49 -6.79
CA ASN A 111 -6.66 18.39 -7.45
C ASN A 111 -5.90 17.73 -8.62
N SER A 112 -5.63 16.42 -8.51
CA SER A 112 -4.89 15.64 -9.50
C SER A 112 -5.79 15.28 -10.69
N ILE A 113 -7.08 15.02 -10.43
CA ILE A 113 -8.10 14.87 -11.48
C ILE A 113 -8.22 16.19 -12.26
N PHE A 114 -8.42 17.31 -11.55
CA PHE A 114 -8.49 18.65 -12.16
C PHE A 114 -7.25 18.97 -13.00
N SER A 115 -6.05 18.71 -12.47
CA SER A 115 -4.80 18.95 -13.18
C SER A 115 -4.72 18.10 -14.45
N LYS A 116 -5.07 16.81 -14.40
CA LYS A 116 -5.01 15.91 -15.56
C LYS A 116 -6.00 16.31 -16.66
N GLU A 117 -7.22 16.66 -16.28
CA GLU A 117 -8.26 17.08 -17.22
C GLU A 117 -7.95 18.41 -17.90
N ASN A 118 -7.31 19.33 -17.17
CA ASN A 118 -7.07 20.68 -17.65
C ASN A 118 -5.64 20.90 -18.18
N PHE A 119 -4.70 19.98 -17.95
CA PHE A 119 -3.29 20.11 -18.35
C PHE A 119 -3.13 20.49 -19.84
N LYS A 120 -3.85 19.82 -20.73
CA LYS A 120 -3.80 20.10 -22.17
C LYS A 120 -4.33 21.51 -22.50
N LYS A 121 -5.31 22.02 -21.75
CA LYS A 121 -5.85 23.38 -21.93
C LYS A 121 -4.85 24.42 -21.43
N PHE A 122 -4.32 24.24 -20.23
CA PHE A 122 -3.33 25.13 -19.63
C PHE A 122 -2.02 25.15 -20.45
N LYS A 123 -1.54 24.01 -20.94
CA LYS A 123 -0.35 23.95 -21.80
C LYS A 123 -0.56 24.66 -23.15
N LYS A 124 -1.78 24.67 -23.68
CA LYS A 124 -2.11 25.43 -24.91
C LYS A 124 -2.21 26.93 -24.65
N GLN A 125 -2.68 27.34 -23.47
CA GLN A 125 -2.81 28.74 -23.07
C GLN A 125 -1.48 29.35 -22.61
N GLN A 126 -0.60 28.53 -22.05
CA GLN A 126 0.70 28.91 -21.50
C GLN A 126 1.81 28.00 -22.06
N PRO A 127 2.09 28.02 -23.38
CA PRO A 127 3.07 27.14 -24.00
C PRO A 127 4.51 27.45 -23.59
N GLU A 128 4.78 28.67 -23.12
CA GLU A 128 6.10 29.12 -22.64
C GLU A 128 6.40 28.71 -21.19
N MET A 129 5.37 28.36 -20.40
CA MET A 129 5.57 27.91 -19.02
C MET A 129 6.17 26.52 -18.96
N THR A 130 7.12 26.33 -18.04
CA THR A 130 7.66 25.00 -17.75
C THR A 130 6.62 24.12 -17.03
N PRO A 131 6.70 22.79 -17.13
CA PRO A 131 5.77 21.89 -16.44
C PRO A 131 5.61 22.15 -14.92
N PRO A 132 6.67 22.49 -14.16
CA PRO A 132 6.54 22.86 -12.75
C PRO A 132 5.73 24.15 -12.52
N GLU A 133 5.97 25.19 -13.32
CA GLU A 133 5.24 26.46 -13.24
C GLU A 133 3.77 26.27 -13.60
N LEU A 134 3.50 25.45 -14.62
CA LEU A 134 2.15 25.08 -15.02
C LEU A 134 1.42 24.30 -13.92
N PHE A 135 2.13 23.39 -13.23
CA PHE A 135 1.60 22.65 -12.08
C PHE A 135 1.25 23.56 -10.90
N LYS A 136 2.10 24.55 -10.61
CA LYS A 136 1.84 25.57 -9.59
C LYS A 136 0.59 26.38 -9.93
N LEU A 137 0.49 26.88 -11.16
CA LEU A 137 -0.68 27.62 -11.65
C LEU A 137 -1.97 26.80 -11.55
N MET A 138 -1.94 25.51 -11.93
CA MET A 138 -3.12 24.64 -11.83
C MET A 138 -3.55 24.39 -10.38
N ASN A 139 -2.61 24.28 -9.44
CA ASN A 139 -2.93 24.15 -8.01
C ASN A 139 -3.54 25.44 -7.44
N GLU A 140 -3.03 26.62 -7.82
CA GLU A 140 -3.61 27.91 -7.43
C GLU A 140 -5.03 28.05 -7.96
N LYS A 141 -5.24 27.75 -9.26
CA LYS A 141 -6.57 27.75 -9.89
C LYS A 141 -7.53 26.75 -9.25
N TYR A 142 -7.03 25.59 -8.83
CA TYR A 142 -7.80 24.60 -8.10
C TYR A 142 -8.21 25.10 -6.70
N ASN A 143 -7.32 25.77 -5.98
CA ASN A 143 -7.59 26.37 -4.68
C ASN A 143 -8.58 27.54 -4.74
N GLU A 144 -8.69 28.21 -5.89
CA GLU A 144 -9.70 29.25 -6.16
C GLU A 144 -11.10 28.67 -6.46
N LEU A 145 -11.22 27.36 -6.74
CA LEU A 145 -12.53 26.77 -7.05
C LEU A 145 -13.48 26.79 -5.83
N PRO A 146 -14.80 26.90 -6.06
CA PRO A 146 -15.79 26.72 -5.00
C PRO A 146 -15.64 25.35 -4.33
N GLU A 147 -15.87 25.27 -3.01
CA GLU A 147 -15.65 24.04 -2.22
C GLU A 147 -16.42 22.84 -2.76
N HIS A 148 -17.64 23.05 -3.26
CA HIS A 148 -18.47 22.01 -3.89
C HIS A 148 -17.86 21.40 -5.17
N LYS A 149 -16.86 22.05 -5.80
CA LYS A 149 -16.10 21.54 -6.96
C LYS A 149 -14.77 20.90 -6.57
N LYS A 150 -14.32 21.10 -5.34
CA LYS A 150 -13.10 20.48 -4.76
C LYS A 150 -13.39 19.14 -4.10
N VAL A 151 -14.67 18.81 -3.91
CA VAL A 151 -15.12 17.58 -3.25
C VAL A 151 -14.46 16.38 -3.89
N CYS A 152 -13.77 15.60 -3.05
CA CYS A 152 -13.17 14.35 -3.42
C CYS A 152 -14.27 13.43 -3.97
N GLN A 153 -14.14 12.92 -5.20
CA GLN A 153 -14.89 11.75 -5.65
C GLN A 153 -14.38 10.52 -4.89
N CYS A 154 -14.65 10.47 -3.59
CA CYS A 154 -14.37 9.34 -2.71
C CYS A 154 -15.62 8.50 -2.51
N VAL A 155 -16.51 8.36 -3.50
CA VAL A 155 -17.51 7.28 -3.48
C VAL A 155 -17.84 6.98 -4.94
N ASN A 156 -17.55 5.76 -5.36
CA ASN A 156 -18.31 4.94 -6.31
C ASN A 156 -17.43 3.72 -6.65
N GLY A 157 -17.29 2.90 -5.62
CA GLY A 157 -16.74 1.55 -5.66
C GLY A 157 -17.52 0.76 -4.62
N PHE A 158 -18.78 0.51 -4.95
CA PHE A 158 -19.95 0.11 -4.14
C PHE A 158 -20.82 1.27 -3.63
N LEU A 159 -21.91 1.47 -4.40
CA LEU A 159 -22.98 2.47 -4.37
C LEU A 159 -22.59 3.90 -4.77
#